data_AF-A0A3A2ZA75-F1
#
_entry.id   AF-A0A3A2ZA75-F1
#
_cell.length_a   1.000
_cell.length_b   1.000
_cell.length_c   1.000
_cell.angle_alpha   90.00
_cell.angle_beta   90.00
_cell.angle_gamma   90.00
#
_symmetry.space_group_name_H-M   'P 1'
#
loop_
_entity.id
_entity.type
_entity.pdbx_description
1 polymer ?
#
loop_
_entity_poly.entity_id
_entity_poly.type
_entity_poly.pdbx_seq_one_letter_code
_entity_poly.pdbx_strand_id
1 'polypeptide(L)'
;MPALGITEIVIYTITGAVIYAFVGLSVKSPALLSAGNLISRIAFGVALPVIFISGSINTVVLGRLVHGRIFKNSPIRFVNSPIVITIATIIAFVIAEVIPFFNDLLSISSSLFISGFTFYFPALMWFILIREGKWTEPRNLALAALNVVVFIVSLVTLVAGTYSSVTDIYKAGTVRGVFTCGMPDS
;
A
#
# COMPACT_ATOMS: atom_id res chain seq x y z
N MET A 1 10.85 -11.16 -17.09
CA MET A 1 9.99 -10.11 -16.50
C MET A 1 8.49 -10.34 -16.72
N PRO A 2 7.94 -10.65 -17.92
CA PRO A 2 6.49 -10.80 -18.07
C PRO A 2 5.90 -12.00 -17.31
N ALA A 3 6.68 -13.08 -17.13
CA ALA A 3 6.24 -14.28 -16.41
C ALA A 3 5.82 -14.00 -14.95
N LEU A 4 6.54 -13.11 -14.23
CA LEU A 4 6.18 -12.76 -12.85
C LEU A 4 4.85 -12.01 -12.78
N GLY A 5 4.64 -11.01 -13.64
CA GLY A 5 3.40 -10.25 -13.66
C GLY A 5 2.19 -11.10 -14.04
N ILE A 6 2.34 -12.00 -15.03
CA ILE A 6 1.26 -12.94 -15.38
C ILE A 6 0.94 -13.86 -14.20
N THR A 7 1.97 -14.36 -13.52
CA THR A 7 1.80 -15.26 -12.37
C THR A 7 1.09 -14.55 -11.21
N GLU A 8 1.45 -13.30 -10.92
CA GLU A 8 0.82 -12.48 -9.88
C GLU A 8 -0.66 -12.23 -10.18
N ILE A 9 -0.99 -11.83 -11.43
CA ILE A 9 -2.37 -11.62 -11.86
C ILE A 9 -3.19 -12.89 -11.68
N VAL A 10 -2.66 -14.04 -12.10
CA VAL A 10 -3.33 -15.33 -11.99
C VAL A 10 -3.56 -15.70 -10.52
N ILE A 11 -2.53 -15.59 -9.67
CA ILE A 11 -2.63 -15.94 -8.25
C ILE A 11 -3.65 -15.04 -7.55
N TYR A 12 -3.57 -13.72 -7.70
CA TYR A 12 -4.50 -12.80 -7.03
C TYR A 12 -5.94 -12.95 -7.52
N THR A 13 -6.15 -13.15 -8.82
CA THR A 13 -7.50 -13.33 -9.37
C THR A 13 -8.11 -14.63 -8.86
N ILE A 14 -7.37 -15.74 -8.90
CA ILE A 14 -7.87 -17.04 -8.41
C ILE A 14 -8.10 -16.99 -6.90
N THR A 15 -7.16 -16.46 -6.12
CA THR A 15 -7.32 -16.35 -4.66
C THR A 15 -8.54 -15.51 -4.29
N GLY A 16 -8.73 -14.35 -4.92
CA GLY A 16 -9.90 -13.50 -4.68
C GLY A 16 -11.22 -14.19 -5.07
N ALA A 17 -11.28 -14.81 -6.24
CA ALA A 17 -12.46 -15.52 -6.72
C ALA A 17 -12.84 -16.70 -5.80
N VAL A 18 -11.85 -17.48 -5.35
CA VAL A 18 -12.06 -18.61 -4.44
C VAL A 18 -12.57 -18.12 -3.08
N ILE A 19 -11.94 -17.11 -2.48
CA ILE A 19 -12.40 -16.55 -1.20
C ILE A 19 -13.84 -16.04 -1.33
N TYR A 20 -14.15 -15.33 -2.40
CA TYR A 20 -15.50 -14.82 -2.65
C TYR A 20 -16.53 -15.94 -2.83
N ALA A 21 -16.19 -17.01 -3.54
CA ALA A 21 -17.09 -18.15 -3.75
C ALA A 21 -17.44 -18.89 -2.45
N PHE A 22 -16.51 -18.99 -1.50
CA PHE A 22 -16.72 -19.71 -0.25
C PHE A 22 -17.25 -18.86 0.92
N VAL A 23 -16.88 -17.59 1.01
CA VAL A 23 -17.26 -16.69 2.12
C VAL A 23 -18.39 -15.73 1.73
N GLY A 24 -18.52 -15.39 0.45
CA GLY A 24 -19.49 -14.42 -0.05
C GLY A 24 -19.11 -12.97 0.30
N LEU A 25 -20.12 -12.09 0.37
CA LEU A 25 -19.95 -10.65 0.58
C LEU A 25 -19.49 -10.27 2.00
N SER A 26 -19.57 -11.18 2.98
CA SER A 26 -19.24 -10.91 4.39
C SER A 26 -17.78 -11.27 4.75
N VAL A 27 -16.84 -11.02 3.84
CA VAL A 27 -15.40 -11.21 4.11
C VAL A 27 -14.92 -10.19 5.14
N LYS A 28 -14.44 -10.68 6.28
CA LYS A 28 -13.73 -9.85 7.27
C LYS A 28 -12.37 -9.48 6.72
N SER A 29 -11.97 -8.22 6.91
CA SER A 29 -10.62 -7.76 6.65
C SER A 29 -9.79 -7.81 7.94
N PRO A 30 -8.59 -8.41 7.93
CA PRO A 30 -7.96 -9.21 6.86
C PRO A 30 -8.68 -10.55 6.57
N ALA A 31 -8.68 -10.98 5.30
CA ALA A 31 -9.43 -12.14 4.79
C ALA A 31 -9.19 -13.45 5.56
N LEU A 32 -7.99 -13.65 6.13
CA LEU A 32 -7.64 -14.79 6.99
C LEU A 32 -8.58 -14.95 8.19
N LEU A 33 -9.20 -13.88 8.68
CA LEU A 33 -10.14 -13.93 9.80
C LEU A 33 -11.48 -14.58 9.42
N SER A 34 -11.79 -14.69 8.12
CA SER A 34 -13.03 -15.28 7.63
C SER A 34 -12.97 -16.80 7.53
N ALA A 35 -11.78 -17.41 7.58
CA ALA A 35 -11.58 -18.85 7.37
C ALA A 35 -11.89 -19.74 8.61
N GLY A 36 -12.41 -19.18 9.69
CA GLY A 36 -12.70 -19.88 10.95
C GLY A 36 -11.54 -19.83 11.96
N ASN A 37 -11.84 -19.97 13.26
CA ASN A 37 -10.90 -19.64 14.35
C ASN A 37 -9.63 -20.51 14.37
N LEU A 38 -9.73 -21.82 14.05
CA LEU A 38 -8.58 -22.72 14.00
C LEU A 38 -7.70 -22.47 12.77
N ILE A 39 -8.31 -22.40 11.59
CA ILE A 39 -7.60 -22.21 10.32
C ILE A 39 -6.92 -20.84 10.29
N SER A 40 -7.62 -19.80 10.77
CA SER A 40 -7.07 -18.44 10.86
C SER A 40 -5.80 -18.41 11.71
N ARG A 41 -5.77 -19.04 12.89
CA ARG A 41 -4.58 -19.09 13.76
C ARG A 41 -3.40 -19.80 13.10
N ILE A 42 -3.63 -20.92 12.42
CA ILE A 42 -2.58 -21.65 11.70
C ILE A 42 -2.05 -20.80 10.54
N ALA A 43 -2.95 -20.18 9.76
CA ALA A 43 -2.59 -19.32 8.65
C ALA A 43 -1.79 -18.09 9.11
N PHE A 44 -2.18 -17.46 10.21
CA PHE A 44 -1.39 -16.38 10.82
C PHE A 44 -0.04 -16.89 11.32
N GLY A 45 0.04 -18.08 11.90
CA GLY A 45 1.31 -18.70 12.31
C GLY A 45 2.30 -18.85 11.15
N VAL A 46 1.83 -19.23 9.96
CA VAL A 46 2.65 -19.34 8.74
C VAL A 46 2.95 -17.96 8.12
N ALA A 47 2.02 -17.01 8.22
CA ALA A 47 2.18 -15.66 7.67
C ALA A 47 3.16 -14.80 8.50
N LEU A 48 3.22 -15.00 9.82
CA LEU A 48 4.04 -14.19 10.73
C LEU A 48 5.52 -14.13 10.31
N PRO A 49 6.23 -15.25 10.05
CA PRO A 49 7.61 -15.21 9.56
C PRO A 49 7.79 -14.34 8.32
N VAL A 50 6.89 -14.44 7.35
CA VAL A 50 6.94 -13.68 6.09
C VAL A 50 6.71 -12.18 6.37
N ILE A 51 5.76 -11.85 7.23
CA ILE A 51 5.47 -10.47 7.65
C ILE A 51 6.70 -9.86 8.35
N PHE A 52 7.35 -10.59 9.25
CA PHE A 52 8.55 -10.11 9.94
C PHE A 52 9.73 -9.90 8.98
N ILE A 53 9.98 -10.85 8.08
CA ILE A 53 11.06 -10.73 7.09
C ILE A 53 10.79 -9.52 6.18
N SER A 54 9.58 -9.40 5.63
CA SER A 54 9.20 -8.27 4.77
C SER A 54 9.30 -6.93 5.49
N GLY A 55 8.76 -6.83 6.72
CA GLY A 55 8.82 -5.61 7.52
C GLY A 55 10.25 -5.19 7.88
N SER A 56 11.10 -6.16 8.24
CA SER A 56 12.50 -5.88 8.60
C SER A 56 13.30 -5.34 7.40
N ILE A 57 13.14 -5.93 6.21
CA ILE A 57 13.81 -5.48 4.99
C ILE A 57 13.40 -4.04 4.67
N ASN A 58 12.10 -3.75 4.66
CA ASN A 58 11.60 -2.40 4.38
C ASN A 58 12.09 -1.37 5.40
N THR A 59 12.10 -1.72 6.68
CA THR A 59 12.59 -0.83 7.76
C THR A 59 14.08 -0.53 7.61
N VAL A 60 14.90 -1.53 7.28
CA VAL A 60 16.34 -1.36 7.07
C VAL A 60 16.61 -0.52 5.81
N VAL A 61 15.89 -0.75 4.72
CA VAL A 61 16.03 0.03 3.48
C VAL A 61 15.66 1.49 3.73
N LEU A 62 14.55 1.75 4.41
CA LEU A 62 14.15 3.11 4.81
C LEU A 62 15.19 3.76 5.72
N GLY A 63 15.66 3.03 6.75
CA GLY A 63 16.67 3.52 7.68
C GLY A 63 17.96 3.90 6.98
N ARG A 64 18.43 3.09 6.02
CA ARG A 64 19.64 3.40 5.22
C ARG A 64 19.42 4.58 4.28
N LEU A 65 18.26 4.70 3.65
CA LEU A 65 17.91 5.84 2.81
C LEU A 65 17.90 7.15 3.62
N VAL A 66 17.25 7.14 4.78
CA VAL A 66 17.17 8.31 5.69
C VAL A 66 18.54 8.66 6.25
N HIS A 67 19.31 7.66 6.74
CA HIS A 67 20.67 7.86 7.23
C HIS A 67 21.59 8.48 6.16
N GLY A 68 21.52 7.96 4.93
CA GLY A 68 22.29 8.50 3.80
C GLY A 68 21.88 9.92 3.39
N ARG A 69 20.64 10.33 3.64
CA ARG A 69 20.14 11.69 3.36
C ARG A 69 20.52 12.69 4.45
N ILE A 70 20.42 12.29 5.73
CA ILE A 70 20.73 13.16 6.88
C ILE A 70 22.25 13.39 6.99
N PHE A 71 23.07 12.35 6.84
CA PHE A 71 24.52 12.42 7.02
C PHE A 71 25.29 12.61 5.71
N LYS A 72 24.73 13.38 4.76
CA LYS A 72 25.28 13.55 3.40
C LYS A 72 26.76 14.01 3.38
N ASN A 73 27.18 14.82 4.36
CA ASN A 73 28.50 15.46 4.42
C ASN A 73 29.40 14.99 5.58
N SER A 74 29.03 13.93 6.32
CA SER A 74 29.77 13.51 7.53
C SER A 74 30.33 12.09 7.39
N PRO A 75 31.54 11.78 7.91
CA PRO A 75 32.16 10.45 7.80
C PRO A 75 31.35 9.34 8.49
N ILE A 76 30.45 9.69 9.41
CA ILE A 76 29.46 8.77 10.01
C ILE A 76 28.42 8.22 9.01
N ARG A 77 28.41 8.70 7.76
CA ARG A 77 27.59 8.14 6.67
C ARG A 77 27.86 6.64 6.44
N PHE A 78 29.09 6.18 6.67
CA PHE A 78 29.49 4.79 6.47
C PHE A 78 29.44 3.96 7.76
N VAL A 79 29.19 4.61 8.90
CA VAL A 79 28.99 3.91 10.17
C VAL A 79 27.55 3.42 10.22
N ASN A 80 27.38 2.11 10.34
CA ASN A 80 26.10 1.46 10.51
C ASN A 80 25.54 1.75 11.92
N SER A 81 24.98 2.95 12.11
CA SER A 81 24.36 3.31 13.39
C SER A 81 22.97 2.66 13.48
N PRO A 82 22.74 1.73 14.43
CA PRO A 82 21.42 1.09 14.60
C PRO A 82 20.35 2.07 15.07
N ILE A 83 20.74 3.27 15.52
CA ILE A 83 19.88 4.30 16.12
C ILE A 83 18.70 4.68 15.19
N VAL A 84 18.95 4.88 13.90
CA VAL A 84 17.90 5.27 12.94
C VAL A 84 16.86 4.16 12.80
N ILE A 85 17.31 2.90 12.77
CA ILE A 85 16.44 1.74 12.66
C ILE A 85 15.64 1.55 13.95
N THR A 86 16.27 1.68 15.12
CA THR A 86 15.59 1.59 16.41
C THR A 86 14.50 2.65 16.57
N ILE A 87 14.80 3.90 16.20
CA ILE A 87 13.81 4.99 16.22
C ILE A 87 12.66 4.71 15.25
N ALA A 88 12.97 4.26 14.03
CA ALA A 88 11.94 3.90 13.05
C ALA A 88 11.04 2.76 13.56
N THR A 89 11.61 1.74 14.20
CA THR A 89 10.85 0.63 14.81
C THR A 89 9.97 1.11 15.97
N ILE A 90 10.45 2.01 16.82
CA ILE A 90 9.64 2.58 17.92
C ILE A 90 8.45 3.37 17.35
N ILE A 91 8.68 4.19 16.33
CA ILE A 91 7.60 4.94 15.67
C ILE A 91 6.59 3.98 15.04
N ALA A 92 7.05 2.93 14.34
CA ALA A 92 6.18 1.92 13.76
C ALA A 92 5.34 1.19 14.82
N PHE A 93 5.93 0.89 15.99
CA PHE A 93 5.22 0.29 17.12
C PHE A 93 4.10 1.22 17.65
N VAL A 94 4.39 2.50 17.83
CA VAL A 94 3.38 3.49 18.25
C VAL A 94 2.25 3.58 17.23
N ILE A 95 2.57 3.63 15.93
CA ILE A 95 1.55 3.69 14.87
C ILE A 95 0.67 2.43 14.86
N ALA A 96 1.26 1.25 15.07
CA ALA A 96 0.53 -0.01 15.13
C ALA A 96 -0.49 -0.07 16.28
N GLU A 97 -0.15 0.52 17.44
CA GLU A 97 -1.06 0.61 18.60
C GLU A 97 -2.14 1.69 18.42
N VAL A 98 -1.85 2.75 17.67
CA VAL A 98 -2.75 3.90 17.49
C VAL A 98 -3.83 3.65 16.44
N ILE A 99 -3.58 2.81 15.44
CA ILE A 99 -4.47 2.68 14.26
C ILE A 99 -5.32 1.40 14.36
N PRO A 100 -6.60 1.48 14.80
CA PRO A 100 -7.48 0.32 14.83
C PRO A 100 -8.05 -0.07 13.45
N PHE A 101 -7.74 0.65 12.37
CA PHE A 101 -8.36 0.52 11.04
C PHE A 101 -7.36 0.11 9.92
N PHE A 102 -6.71 -1.05 10.05
CA PHE A 102 -5.70 -1.51 9.08
C PHE A 102 -6.16 -1.47 7.60
N ASN A 103 -7.41 -1.84 7.32
CA ASN A 103 -7.96 -1.86 5.96
C ASN A 103 -8.05 -0.45 5.34
N ASP A 104 -8.54 0.54 6.09
CA ASP A 104 -8.67 1.90 5.59
C ASP A 104 -7.31 2.55 5.37
N LEU A 105 -6.33 2.25 6.24
CA LEU A 105 -4.94 2.69 6.03
C LEU A 105 -4.34 2.06 4.77
N LEU A 106 -4.54 0.76 4.57
CA LEU A 106 -4.09 0.07 3.36
C LEU A 106 -4.76 0.64 2.11
N SER A 107 -6.06 0.94 2.16
CA SER A 107 -6.82 1.52 1.04
C SER A 107 -6.35 2.94 0.69
N ILE A 108 -6.13 3.81 1.68
CA ILE A 108 -5.60 5.16 1.44
C ILE A 108 -4.17 5.10 0.89
N SER A 109 -3.29 4.31 1.51
CA SER A 109 -1.91 4.16 1.04
C SER A 109 -1.85 3.57 -0.36
N SER A 110 -2.66 2.54 -0.64
CA SER A 110 -2.74 1.90 -1.96
C SER A 110 -3.29 2.87 -3.00
N SER A 111 -4.39 3.56 -2.73
CA SER A 111 -4.95 4.53 -3.68
C SER A 111 -3.99 5.68 -3.94
N LEU A 112 -3.22 6.14 -2.95
CA LEU A 112 -2.19 7.17 -3.13
C LEU A 112 -0.99 6.70 -3.96
N PHE A 113 -0.38 5.59 -3.58
CA PHE A 113 0.87 5.14 -4.18
C PHE A 113 0.67 4.39 -5.51
N ILE A 114 -0.36 3.54 -5.61
CA ILE A 114 -0.62 2.77 -6.84
C ILE A 114 -1.10 3.72 -7.94
N SER A 115 -2.08 4.61 -7.66
CA SER A 115 -2.53 5.58 -8.68
C SER A 115 -1.39 6.52 -9.09
N GLY A 116 -0.59 6.97 -8.11
CA GLY A 116 0.58 7.82 -8.29
C GLY A 116 1.65 7.20 -9.19
N PHE A 117 2.25 6.11 -8.73
CA PHE A 117 3.40 5.49 -9.40
C PHE A 117 3.05 4.71 -10.66
N THR A 118 1.87 4.09 -10.72
CA THR A 118 1.51 3.23 -11.85
C THR A 118 0.90 4.00 -13.01
N PHE A 119 0.12 5.05 -12.74
CA PHE A 119 -0.67 5.72 -13.77
C PHE A 119 -0.38 7.22 -13.89
N TYR A 120 -0.37 7.96 -12.78
CA TYR A 120 -0.19 9.41 -12.78
C TYR A 120 1.22 9.83 -13.25
N PHE A 121 2.27 9.31 -12.62
CA PHE A 121 3.66 9.69 -12.96
C PHE A 121 4.06 9.29 -14.38
N PRO A 122 3.79 8.06 -14.86
CA PRO A 122 4.13 7.69 -16.25
C PRO A 122 3.37 8.51 -17.29
N ALA A 123 2.08 8.80 -17.07
CA ALA A 123 1.29 9.62 -17.97
C ALA A 123 1.84 11.06 -18.06
N LEU A 124 2.22 11.64 -16.91
CA LEU A 124 2.80 12.98 -16.86
C LEU A 124 4.22 13.02 -17.46
N MET A 125 5.01 11.96 -17.23
CA MET A 125 6.34 11.79 -17.83
C MET A 125 6.28 11.75 -19.36
N TRP A 126 5.25 11.14 -19.93
CA TRP A 126 5.05 11.16 -21.38
C TRP A 126 4.88 12.57 -21.94
N PHE A 127 4.11 13.42 -21.23
CA PHE A 127 3.87 14.81 -21.65
C PHE A 127 5.10 15.73 -21.52
N ILE A 128 5.99 15.46 -20.55
CA ILE A 128 7.16 16.32 -20.26
C ILE A 128 8.43 15.84 -20.99
N LEU A 129 8.71 14.54 -21.01
CA LEU A 129 10.03 14.01 -21.35
C LEU A 129 10.07 13.14 -22.62
N ILE A 130 8.97 12.46 -22.97
CA ILE A 130 8.96 11.41 -24.02
C ILE A 130 8.19 11.86 -25.27
N ARG A 131 7.67 13.10 -25.30
CA ARG A 131 7.00 13.63 -26.48
C ARG A 131 8.01 13.91 -27.60
N GLU A 132 8.07 13.00 -28.56
CA GLU A 132 8.85 13.18 -29.79
C GLU A 132 7.95 13.69 -30.94
N GLY A 133 8.32 14.83 -31.53
CA GLY A 133 7.67 15.37 -32.73
C GLY A 133 6.59 16.43 -32.49
N LYS A 134 5.87 16.79 -33.57
CA LYS A 134 4.82 17.83 -33.56
C LYS A 134 3.55 17.32 -32.88
N TRP A 135 2.84 18.22 -32.20
CA TRP A 135 1.55 17.93 -31.56
C TRP A 135 0.44 17.53 -32.53
N THR A 136 0.55 17.96 -33.79
CA THR A 136 -0.45 17.73 -34.83
C THR A 136 -0.35 16.36 -35.48
N GLU A 137 0.67 15.55 -35.13
CA GLU A 137 0.80 14.18 -35.63
C GLU A 137 -0.34 13.33 -35.06
N PRO A 138 -1.14 12.62 -35.88
CA PRO A 138 -2.32 11.89 -35.41
C PRO A 138 -1.94 10.80 -34.39
N ARG A 139 -0.75 10.22 -34.52
CA ARG A 139 -0.20 9.25 -33.55
C ARG A 139 0.07 9.89 -32.19
N ASN A 140 0.63 11.10 -32.16
CA ASN A 140 0.89 11.82 -30.92
C ASN A 140 -0.39 12.35 -30.29
N LEU A 141 -1.38 12.73 -31.10
CA LEU A 141 -2.70 13.13 -30.60
C LEU A 141 -3.43 11.94 -29.95
N ALA A 142 -3.37 10.76 -30.56
CA ALA A 142 -3.95 9.53 -30.00
C ALA A 142 -3.26 9.11 -28.69
N LEU A 143 -1.92 9.13 -28.65
CA LEU A 143 -1.16 8.85 -27.43
C LEU A 143 -1.40 9.91 -26.35
N ALA A 144 -1.53 11.18 -26.72
CA ALA A 144 -1.88 12.25 -25.79
C ALA A 144 -3.26 12.03 -25.18
N ALA A 145 -4.27 11.75 -26.01
CA ALA A 145 -5.62 11.44 -25.54
C ALA A 145 -5.63 10.24 -24.59
N LEU A 146 -4.92 9.16 -24.93
CA LEU A 146 -4.80 7.98 -24.07
C LEU A 146 -4.16 8.32 -22.71
N ASN A 147 -3.05 9.06 -22.71
CA ASN A 147 -2.38 9.47 -21.46
C ASN A 147 -3.25 10.42 -20.62
N VAL A 148 -4.02 11.32 -21.25
CA VAL A 148 -5.01 12.15 -20.52
C VAL A 148 -6.09 11.27 -19.88
N VAL A 149 -6.63 10.29 -20.61
CA VAL A 149 -7.65 9.38 -20.06
C VAL A 149 -7.09 8.60 -18.87
N VAL A 150 -5.90 8.01 -18.99
CA VAL A 150 -5.24 7.29 -17.89
C VAL A 150 -5.00 8.20 -16.68
N PHE A 151 -4.61 9.44 -16.92
CA PHE A 151 -4.43 10.45 -15.87
C PHE A 151 -5.74 10.82 -15.15
N ILE A 152 -6.85 10.93 -15.89
CA ILE A 152 -8.16 11.18 -15.29
C ILE A 152 -8.62 9.98 -14.47
N VAL A 153 -8.49 8.76 -15.00
CA VAL A 153 -8.86 7.54 -14.27
C VAL A 153 -8.05 7.38 -12.98
N SER A 154 -6.76 7.73 -13.00
CA SER A 154 -5.91 7.66 -11.81
C SER A 154 -6.34 8.68 -10.75
N LEU A 155 -6.66 9.91 -11.15
CA LEU A 155 -7.22 10.93 -10.25
C LEU A 155 -8.55 10.50 -9.64
N VAL A 156 -9.45 9.93 -10.45
CA VAL A 156 -10.73 9.41 -9.95
C VAL A 156 -10.50 8.29 -8.93
N THR A 157 -9.58 7.37 -9.21
CA THR A 157 -9.25 6.26 -8.30
C THR A 157 -8.65 6.77 -6.99
N LEU A 158 -7.79 7.78 -7.05
CA LEU A 158 -7.21 8.44 -5.88
C LEU A 158 -8.29 9.07 -5.01
N VAL A 159 -9.16 9.89 -5.61
CA VAL A 159 -10.23 10.61 -4.90
C VAL A 159 -11.24 9.63 -4.33
N ALA A 160 -11.72 8.68 -5.14
CA ALA A 160 -12.71 7.69 -4.71
C ALA A 160 -12.15 6.78 -3.60
N GLY A 161 -10.90 6.31 -3.74
CA GLY A 161 -10.23 5.48 -2.73
C GLY A 161 -10.02 6.22 -1.41
N THR A 162 -9.55 7.46 -1.47
CA THR A 162 -9.38 8.29 -0.27
C THR A 162 -10.72 8.61 0.38
N TYR A 163 -11.73 8.93 -0.44
CA TYR A 163 -13.07 9.25 0.04
C TYR A 163 -13.73 8.07 0.75
N SER A 164 -13.70 6.87 0.16
CA SER A 164 -14.26 5.65 0.78
C SER A 164 -13.67 5.45 2.18
N SER A 165 -12.34 5.43 2.27
CA SER A 165 -11.66 5.18 3.54
C SER A 165 -11.91 6.26 4.59
N VAL A 166 -11.99 7.54 4.20
CA VAL A 166 -12.36 8.62 5.13
C VAL A 166 -13.80 8.45 5.63
N THR A 167 -14.74 8.08 4.75
CA THR A 167 -16.12 7.84 5.16
C THR A 167 -16.26 6.63 6.07
N ASP A 168 -15.47 5.58 5.85
CA ASP A 168 -15.47 4.37 6.67
C ASP A 168 -14.88 4.65 8.05
N ILE A 169 -13.78 5.41 8.14
CA ILE A 169 -13.22 5.89 9.42
C ILE A 169 -14.24 6.74 10.19
N TYR A 170 -14.96 7.64 9.51
CA TYR A 170 -15.94 8.51 10.15
C TYR A 170 -17.16 7.73 10.66
N LYS A 171 -17.67 6.78 9.87
CA LYS A 171 -18.80 5.91 10.24
C LYS A 171 -18.43 4.92 11.34
N ALA A 172 -17.19 4.44 11.35
CA ALA A 172 -16.70 3.55 12.39
C ALA A 172 -16.72 4.20 13.79
N GLY A 173 -16.87 5.54 13.89
CA GLY A 173 -17.17 6.26 15.13
C GLY A 173 -16.17 6.07 16.26
N THR A 174 -15.06 5.39 15.99
CA THR A 174 -14.13 4.88 16.99
C THR A 174 -12.91 5.79 17.03
N VAL A 175 -13.12 6.97 17.59
CA VAL A 175 -12.11 7.58 18.47
C VAL A 175 -11.98 6.69 19.72
N ARG A 176 -11.55 5.44 19.55
CA ARG A 176 -11.07 4.63 20.68
C ARG A 176 -9.84 5.36 21.20
N GLY A 177 -9.84 5.69 22.50
CA GLY A 177 -8.65 6.24 23.15
C GLY A 177 -7.47 5.31 22.91
N VAL A 178 -6.32 5.88 22.55
CA VAL A 178 -5.05 5.14 22.43
C VAL A 178 -4.86 4.34 23.72
N PHE A 179 -4.63 3.03 23.61
CA PHE A 179 -4.50 2.09 24.74
C PHE A 179 -5.79 1.73 25.52
N THR A 180 -6.94 1.63 24.85
CA THR A 180 -8.16 1.08 25.49
C THR A 180 -8.21 -0.45 25.40
N CYS A 181 -7.97 -1.11 26.54
CA CYS A 181 -8.31 -2.52 26.77
C CYS A 181 -9.82 -2.69 26.98
N GLY A 182 -10.60 -2.60 25.91
CA GLY A 182 -12.04 -2.85 25.90
C GLY A 182 -12.39 -3.87 24.83
N MET A 183 -13.14 -4.92 25.21
CA MET A 183 -13.64 -5.95 24.29
C MET A 183 -14.67 -5.31 23.33
N PRO A 184 -14.72 -5.71 22.05
CA PRO A 184 -15.75 -5.23 21.13
C PRO A 184 -17.10 -5.82 21.55
N ASP A 185 -18.06 -4.96 21.91
CA ASP A 185 -19.43 -5.37 22.20
C ASP A 185 -20.11 -5.86 20.91
N SER A 186 -20.59 -7.12 21.00
CA SER A 186 -21.54 -7.90 20.17
C SER A 186 -21.79 -7.48 18.72
#